data_AF-A0A951JPA5-F1
#
_entry.id   AF-A0A951JPA5-F1
#
_cell.length_a   1.000
_cell.length_b   1.000
_cell.length_c   1.000
_cell.angle_alpha   90.00
_cell.angle_beta   90.00
_cell.angle_gamma   90.00
#
_symmetry.space_group_name_H-M   'P 1'
#
loop_
_entity.id
_entity.type
_entity.pdbx_description
1 polymer ?
#
loop_
_entity_poly.entity_id
_entity_poly.type
_entity_poly.pdbx_seq_one_letter_code
_entity_poly.pdbx_strand_id
1 'polypeptide(L)'
;MIPQLSERDRRTLVGGAIVIVALVLVSRGLPAWRRWDAQVRAAAAEMGTEAARAEQTVRLLPAMLDSLEARRGRFVEVGAGVLDGESAAASGAALASLVSGAAARAGVQLGSVQVRPDTASAGTFMSIGVRADGTKELLAVEDG
;
A
#
# COMPACT_ATOMS: atom_id res chain seq x y z
N MET A 1 10.04 -5.12 85.68
CA MET A 1 9.04 -6.18 85.93
C MET A 1 8.07 -6.18 84.76
N ILE A 2 8.26 -7.07 83.78
CA ILE A 2 7.36 -7.14 82.62
C ILE A 2 6.18 -8.01 83.07
N PRO A 3 4.93 -7.50 83.03
CA PRO A 3 3.77 -8.30 83.41
C PRO A 3 3.68 -9.52 82.50
N GLN A 4 3.71 -10.73 83.08
CA GLN A 4 3.54 -11.96 82.33
C GLN A 4 2.07 -12.03 81.87
N LEU A 5 1.88 -11.82 80.57
CA LEU A 5 0.59 -11.96 79.91
C LEU A 5 0.07 -13.39 80.06
N SER A 6 -1.19 -13.51 80.47
CA SER A 6 -1.90 -14.79 80.50
C SER A 6 -2.00 -15.37 79.08
N GLU A 7 -1.80 -16.68 78.94
CA GLU A 7 -1.88 -17.39 77.65
C GLU A 7 -3.26 -17.19 76.95
N ARG A 8 -4.29 -16.88 77.74
CA ARG A 8 -5.64 -16.55 77.24
C ARG A 8 -5.69 -15.20 76.55
N ASP A 9 -5.03 -14.18 77.09
CA ASP A 9 -5.00 -12.83 76.50
C ASP A 9 -4.22 -12.81 75.20
N ARG A 10 -3.12 -13.58 75.13
CA ARG A 10 -2.31 -13.74 73.92
C ARG A 10 -3.12 -14.32 72.77
N ARG A 11 -3.99 -15.32 73.02
CA ARG A 11 -4.87 -15.90 71.98
C ARG A 11 -5.90 -14.91 71.45
N THR A 12 -6.50 -14.12 72.34
CA THR A 12 -7.48 -13.09 71.94
C THR A 12 -6.82 -12.00 71.10
N LEU A 13 -5.61 -11.56 71.47
CA LEU A 13 -4.84 -10.58 70.70
C LEU A 13 -4.44 -11.11 69.32
N VAL A 14 -3.99 -12.35 69.23
CA VAL A 14 -3.66 -12.99 67.93
C VAL A 14 -4.90 -13.11 67.05
N GLY A 15 -6.04 -13.53 67.63
CA GLY A 15 -7.30 -13.60 66.91
C GLY A 15 -7.72 -12.23 66.36
N GLY A 16 -7.66 -11.18 67.18
CA GLY A 16 -7.94 -9.81 66.77
C GLY A 16 -7.01 -9.32 65.66
N ALA A 17 -5.70 -9.58 65.79
CA ALA A 17 -4.71 -9.21 64.78
C ALA A 17 -4.98 -9.89 63.43
N ILE A 18 -5.31 -11.19 63.44
CA ILE A 18 -5.67 -11.94 62.22
C ILE A 18 -6.90 -11.33 61.54
N VAL A 19 -7.94 -11.01 62.30
CA VAL A 19 -9.17 -10.41 61.75
C VAL A 19 -8.87 -9.05 61.11
N ILE A 20 -8.09 -8.20 61.77
CA ILE A 20 -7.70 -6.89 61.22
C ILE A 20 -6.91 -7.07 59.92
N VAL A 21 -5.92 -7.96 59.90
CA VAL A 21 -5.11 -8.24 58.70
C VAL A 21 -5.99 -8.76 57.57
N ALA A 22 -6.90 -9.70 57.84
CA ALA A 22 -7.83 -10.22 56.85
C ALA A 22 -8.74 -9.13 56.29
N LEU A 23 -9.25 -8.23 57.14
CA LEU A 23 -10.13 -7.14 56.72
C LEU A 23 -9.39 -6.10 55.88
N VAL A 24 -8.12 -5.82 56.19
CA VAL A 24 -7.25 -4.96 55.37
C VAL A 24 -6.94 -5.61 54.03
N LEU A 25 -6.60 -6.90 54.01
CA LEU A 25 -6.32 -7.64 52.78
C LEU A 25 -7.56 -7.75 51.89
N VAL A 26 -8.74 -7.99 52.43
CA VAL A 26 -9.98 -8.04 51.64
C VAL A 26 -10.35 -6.65 51.12
N SER A 27 -10.29 -5.62 51.98
CA SER A 27 -10.67 -4.25 51.60
C SER A 27 -9.77 -3.65 50.52
N ARG A 28 -8.49 -4.04 50.45
CA ARG A 28 -7.56 -3.56 49.40
C ARG A 28 -7.28 -4.55 48.28
N GLY A 29 -7.26 -5.85 48.58
CA GLY A 29 -7.00 -6.91 47.62
C GLY A 29 -8.13 -7.07 46.61
N LEU A 30 -9.38 -7.06 47.07
CA LEU A 30 -10.53 -7.19 46.19
C LEU A 30 -10.63 -6.06 45.14
N PRO A 31 -10.50 -4.76 45.50
CA PRO A 31 -10.53 -3.70 44.49
C PRO A 31 -9.29 -3.70 43.60
N ALA A 32 -8.11 -4.05 44.11
CA ALA A 32 -6.91 -4.18 43.28
C ALA A 32 -7.06 -5.29 42.23
N TRP A 33 -7.58 -6.45 42.64
CA TRP A 33 -7.84 -7.57 41.74
C TRP A 33 -8.89 -7.22 40.69
N ARG A 34 -9.99 -6.55 41.08
CA ARG A 34 -11.01 -6.08 40.13
C ARG A 34 -10.47 -5.08 39.11
N ARG A 35 -9.60 -4.17 39.54
CA ARG A 35 -8.95 -3.21 38.62
C ARG A 35 -8.04 -3.92 37.64
N TRP A 36 -7.27 -4.90 38.12
CA TRP A 36 -6.41 -5.70 37.26
C TRP A 36 -7.20 -6.50 36.22
N ASP A 37 -8.28 -7.18 36.62
CA ASP A 37 -9.15 -7.93 35.69
C ASP A 37 -9.79 -6.99 34.65
N ALA A 38 -10.25 -5.82 35.05
CA ALA A 38 -10.78 -4.81 34.13
C ALA A 38 -9.72 -4.33 33.12
N GLN A 39 -8.48 -4.10 33.57
CA GLN A 39 -7.37 -3.71 32.69
C GLN A 39 -7.00 -4.82 31.70
N VAL A 40 -6.93 -6.07 32.16
CA VAL A 40 -6.63 -7.22 31.30
C VAL A 40 -7.70 -7.39 30.22
N ARG A 41 -8.98 -7.26 30.57
CA ARG A 41 -10.08 -7.33 29.59
C ARG A 41 -10.05 -6.17 28.60
N ALA A 42 -9.76 -4.96 29.07
CA ALA A 42 -9.62 -3.79 28.19
C ALA A 42 -8.47 -3.97 27.20
N ALA A 43 -7.31 -4.43 27.67
CA ALA A 43 -6.15 -4.71 26.82
C ALA A 43 -6.44 -5.82 25.79
N ALA A 44 -7.12 -6.89 26.20
CA ALA A 44 -7.53 -7.96 25.28
C ALA A 44 -8.50 -7.46 24.21
N ALA A 45 -9.45 -6.59 24.56
CA ALA A 45 -10.36 -5.98 23.61
C ALA A 45 -9.62 -5.06 22.62
N GLU A 46 -8.68 -4.24 23.11
CA GLU A 46 -7.86 -3.36 22.28
C GLU A 46 -7.04 -4.16 21.25
N MET A 47 -6.34 -5.21 21.69
CA MET A 47 -5.60 -6.12 20.80
C MET A 47 -6.51 -6.77 19.74
N GLY A 48 -7.74 -7.15 20.13
CA GLY A 48 -8.73 -7.68 19.19
C GLY A 48 -9.14 -6.65 18.12
N THR A 49 -9.31 -5.39 18.51
CA THR A 49 -9.62 -4.31 17.56
C THR A 49 -8.45 -3.98 16.63
N GLU A 50 -7.22 -4.04 17.12
CA GLU A 50 -6.02 -3.84 16.29
C GLU A 50 -5.86 -4.95 15.27
N ALA A 51 -6.04 -6.21 15.69
CA ALA A 51 -6.02 -7.36 14.79
C ALA A 51 -7.08 -7.22 13.69
N ALA A 52 -8.32 -6.84 14.04
CA ALA A 52 -9.39 -6.63 13.05
C ALA A 52 -9.06 -5.51 12.05
N ARG A 53 -8.44 -4.41 12.50
CA ARG A 53 -7.99 -3.33 11.60
C ARG A 53 -6.85 -3.78 10.68
N ALA A 54 -5.91 -4.57 11.19
CA ALA A 54 -4.84 -5.15 10.39
C ALA A 54 -5.41 -6.09 9.31
N GLU A 55 -6.35 -6.96 9.68
CA GLU A 55 -7.04 -7.83 8.73
C GLU A 55 -7.79 -7.05 7.65
N GLN A 56 -8.51 -5.99 8.03
CA GLN A 56 -9.20 -5.12 7.07
C GLN A 56 -8.21 -4.46 6.10
N THR A 57 -7.05 -4.02 6.58
CA THR A 57 -6.01 -3.42 5.74
C THR A 57 -5.46 -4.44 4.73
N VAL A 58 -5.18 -5.68 5.18
CA VAL A 58 -4.73 -6.77 4.31
C VAL A 58 -5.80 -7.14 3.27
N ARG A 59 -7.08 -7.14 3.65
CA ARG A 59 -8.19 -7.41 2.72
C ARG A 59 -8.34 -6.35 1.63
N LEU A 60 -7.96 -5.09 1.89
CA LEU A 60 -8.03 -4.00 0.91
C LEU A 60 -6.82 -3.94 -0.01
N LEU A 61 -5.72 -4.62 0.33
CA LEU A 61 -4.47 -4.60 -0.43
C LEU A 61 -4.65 -5.04 -1.90
N PRO A 62 -5.38 -6.12 -2.23
CA PRO A 62 -5.58 -6.54 -3.62
C PRO A 62 -6.32 -5.48 -4.45
N ALA A 63 -7.33 -4.83 -3.87
CA ALA A 63 -8.06 -3.76 -4.56
C ALA A 63 -7.17 -2.53 -4.82
N MET A 64 -6.27 -2.22 -3.89
CA MET A 64 -5.28 -1.16 -4.09
C MET A 64 -4.30 -1.52 -5.22
N LEU A 65 -3.79 -2.76 -5.23
CA LEU A 65 -2.88 -3.25 -6.29
C LEU A 65 -3.55 -3.24 -7.66
N ASP A 66 -4.80 -3.69 -7.76
CA ASP A 66 -5.59 -3.65 -9.00
C ASP A 66 -5.77 -2.22 -9.50
N SER A 67 -6.07 -1.28 -8.59
CA SER A 67 -6.18 0.14 -8.95
C SER A 67 -4.86 0.74 -9.45
N LEU A 68 -3.72 0.27 -8.93
CA LEU A 68 -2.40 0.68 -9.38
C LEU A 68 -2.07 0.09 -10.75
N GLU A 69 -2.39 -1.18 -10.97
CA GLU A 69 -2.17 -1.81 -12.27
C GLU A 69 -3.04 -1.18 -13.35
N ALA A 70 -4.31 -0.87 -13.04
CA ALA A 70 -5.19 -0.13 -13.94
C ALA A 70 -4.68 1.29 -14.25
N ARG A 71 -4.10 1.99 -13.24
CA ARG A 71 -3.46 3.30 -13.45
C ARG A 71 -2.18 3.17 -14.27
N ARG A 72 -1.37 2.14 -14.03
CA ARG A 72 -0.16 1.85 -14.78
C ARG A 72 -0.49 1.57 -16.24
N GLY A 73 -1.50 0.74 -16.51
CA GLY A 73 -2.00 0.48 -17.86
C GLY A 73 -2.38 1.77 -18.59
N ARG A 74 -3.21 2.62 -17.96
CA ARG A 74 -3.56 3.94 -18.52
C ARG A 74 -2.35 4.85 -18.72
N PHE A 75 -1.39 4.84 -17.78
CA PHE A 75 -0.19 5.67 -17.89
C PHE A 75 0.75 5.16 -18.98
N VAL A 76 0.86 3.85 -19.19
CA VAL A 76 1.63 3.28 -20.30
C VAL A 76 0.94 3.55 -21.64
N GLU A 77 -0.38 3.45 -21.69
CA GLU A 77 -1.19 3.78 -22.88
C GLU A 77 -1.04 5.26 -23.27
N VAL A 78 -1.05 6.16 -22.29
CA VAL A 78 -0.83 7.60 -22.53
C VAL A 78 0.66 7.90 -22.78
N GLY A 79 1.56 7.31 -21.98
CA GLY A 79 3.00 7.59 -22.00
C GLY A 79 3.71 7.07 -23.25
N ALA A 80 3.25 5.97 -23.85
CA ALA A 80 3.74 5.51 -25.15
C ALA A 80 3.43 6.50 -26.30
N GLY A 81 2.48 7.44 -26.09
CA GLY A 81 2.14 8.50 -27.03
C GLY A 81 2.70 9.89 -26.67
N VAL A 82 3.30 10.07 -25.48
CA VAL A 82 3.83 11.37 -25.04
C VAL A 82 5.33 11.40 -25.27
N LEU A 83 5.73 11.99 -26.40
CA LEU A 83 7.13 12.32 -26.69
C LEU A 83 7.46 13.68 -26.09
N ASP A 84 8.27 13.67 -25.04
CA ASP A 84 8.81 14.89 -24.47
C ASP A 84 9.82 15.50 -25.46
N GLY A 85 9.57 16.74 -25.87
CA GLY A 85 10.41 17.43 -26.83
C GLY A 85 10.23 18.93 -26.74
N GLU A 86 11.34 19.64 -26.78
CA GLU A 86 11.43 21.10 -26.62
C GLU A 86 10.65 21.88 -27.69
N SER A 87 10.29 21.22 -28.80
CA SER A 87 9.48 21.78 -29.86
C SER A 87 8.74 20.69 -30.66
N ALA A 88 7.68 21.08 -31.37
CA ALA A 88 6.94 20.23 -32.31
C ALA A 88 7.83 19.46 -33.29
N ALA A 89 8.85 20.15 -33.82
CA ALA A 89 9.77 19.59 -34.78
C ALA A 89 10.70 18.55 -34.14
N ALA A 90 11.15 18.79 -32.91
CA ALA A 90 11.98 17.86 -32.15
C ALA A 90 11.21 16.57 -31.81
N SER A 91 9.99 16.69 -31.28
CA SER A 91 9.13 15.54 -30.99
C SER A 91 8.77 14.77 -32.27
N GLY A 92 8.52 15.47 -33.38
CA GLY A 92 8.26 14.87 -34.68
C GLY A 92 9.44 14.07 -35.24
N ALA A 93 10.66 14.60 -35.11
CA ALA A 93 11.88 13.90 -35.51
C ALA A 93 12.15 12.67 -34.63
N ALA A 94 11.92 12.77 -33.31
CA ALA A 94 12.02 11.65 -32.39
C ALA A 94 11.02 10.53 -32.74
N LEU A 95 9.77 10.89 -33.04
CA LEU A 95 8.75 9.95 -33.49
C LEU A 95 9.14 9.26 -34.80
N ALA A 96 9.61 10.03 -35.79
CA ALA A 96 10.08 9.47 -37.07
C ALA A 96 11.24 8.50 -36.88
N SER A 97 12.17 8.80 -35.97
CA SER A 97 13.30 7.92 -35.63
C SER A 97 12.85 6.62 -34.97
N LEU A 98 11.87 6.69 -34.05
CA LEU A 98 11.28 5.49 -33.41
C LEU A 98 10.54 4.62 -34.43
N VAL A 99 9.75 5.22 -35.33
CA VAL A 99 9.04 4.49 -36.39
C VAL A 99 10.05 3.84 -37.35
N SER A 100 11.12 4.54 -37.72
CA SER A 100 12.19 3.99 -38.56
C SER A 100 12.91 2.81 -37.89
N GLY A 101 13.24 2.93 -36.60
CA GLY A 101 13.84 1.83 -35.84
C GLY A 101 12.91 0.64 -35.62
N ALA A 102 11.59 0.86 -35.55
CA ALA A 102 10.60 -0.21 -35.52
C ALA A 102 10.47 -0.92 -36.89
N ALA A 103 10.44 -0.16 -37.99
CA ALA A 103 10.38 -0.69 -39.35
C ALA A 103 11.62 -1.51 -39.71
N ALA A 104 12.82 -1.02 -39.34
CA ALA A 104 14.07 -1.74 -39.54
C ALA A 104 14.07 -3.10 -38.81
N ARG A 105 13.59 -3.16 -37.56
CA ARG A 105 13.44 -4.41 -36.80
C ARG A 105 12.40 -5.36 -37.40
N ALA A 106 11.40 -4.83 -38.09
CA ALA A 106 10.36 -5.60 -38.77
C ALA A 106 10.74 -6.01 -40.21
N GLY A 107 11.93 -5.62 -40.70
CA GLY A 107 12.36 -5.85 -42.07
C GLY A 107 11.54 -5.09 -43.12
N VAL A 108 10.97 -3.95 -42.74
CA VAL A 108 10.16 -3.10 -43.63
C VAL A 108 11.02 -1.94 -44.12
N GLN A 109 11.08 -1.74 -45.44
CA GLN A 109 11.78 -0.61 -46.02
C GLN A 109 10.82 0.59 -46.09
N LEU A 110 11.09 1.63 -45.31
CA LEU A 110 10.32 2.88 -45.35
C LEU A 110 10.79 3.73 -46.53
N GLY A 111 9.84 4.24 -47.31
CA GLY A 111 10.08 5.16 -48.43
C GLY A 111 10.14 6.61 -47.96
N SER A 112 9.00 7.32 -47.98
CA SER A 112 8.89 8.68 -47.45
C SER A 112 8.20 8.69 -46.09
N VAL A 113 8.81 9.37 -45.12
CA VAL A 113 8.21 9.66 -43.81
C VAL A 113 7.88 11.16 -43.76
N GLN A 114 6.59 11.49 -43.76
CA GLN A 114 6.11 12.86 -43.63
C GLN A 114 5.60 13.10 -42.21
N VAL A 115 6.27 13.99 -41.50
CA VAL A 115 5.84 14.45 -40.18
C VAL A 115 4.95 15.67 -40.36
N ARG A 116 3.68 15.58 -39.93
CA ARG A 116 2.75 16.71 -39.96
C ARG A 116 2.36 17.06 -38.52
N PRO A 117 2.90 18.17 -37.97
CA PRO A 117 2.40 18.68 -36.71
C PRO A 117 0.99 19.21 -36.92
N ASP A 118 0.04 18.75 -36.11
CA ASP A 118 -1.32 19.25 -36.12
C ASP A 118 -1.40 20.44 -35.18
N THR A 119 -1.34 21.65 -35.75
CA THR A 119 -1.32 22.91 -35.00
C THR A 119 -2.72 23.38 -34.59
N ALA A 120 -3.78 22.60 -34.85
CA ALA A 120 -5.15 22.98 -34.51
C ALA A 120 -5.45 22.99 -33.00
N SER A 121 -4.58 22.39 -32.17
CA SER A 121 -4.75 22.31 -30.71
C SER A 121 -3.74 23.21 -29.99
N ALA A 122 -4.13 24.45 -29.69
CA ALA A 122 -3.34 25.40 -28.88
C ALA A 122 -3.48 25.15 -27.37
N GLY A 123 -3.24 23.91 -26.92
CA GLY A 123 -3.31 23.49 -25.51
C GLY A 123 -1.95 23.04 -24.95
N THR A 124 -1.91 22.61 -23.68
CA THR A 124 -0.71 22.03 -23.03
C THR A 124 -0.19 20.76 -23.72
N PHE A 125 -1.04 20.11 -24.51
CA PHE A 125 -0.70 18.95 -25.33
C PHE A 125 -0.97 19.26 -26.79
N MET A 126 -0.04 18.87 -27.66
CA MET A 126 -0.12 19.07 -29.11
C MET A 126 0.02 17.71 -29.81
N SER A 127 -0.88 17.41 -30.73
CA SER A 127 -0.87 16.16 -31.49
C SER A 127 0.10 16.24 -32.67
N ILE A 128 0.87 15.17 -32.89
CA ILE A 128 1.80 15.06 -34.02
C ILE A 128 1.48 13.75 -34.76
N GLY A 129 1.14 13.86 -36.04
CA GLY A 129 0.91 12.71 -36.91
C GLY A 129 2.13 12.44 -37.79
N VAL A 130 2.49 11.17 -37.94
CA VAL A 130 3.50 10.72 -38.92
C VAL A 130 2.83 9.81 -39.92
N ARG A 131 2.93 10.14 -41.20
CA ARG A 131 2.55 9.26 -42.30
C ARG A 131 3.83 8.70 -42.92
N ALA A 132 3.93 7.38 -42.97
CA ALA A 132 5.04 6.70 -43.60
C ALA A 132 4.50 5.70 -44.63
N ASP A 133 5.09 5.70 -45.81
CA ASP A 133 4.84 4.70 -46.84
C ASP A 133 6.00 3.68 -46.80
N GLY A 134 5.69 2.39 -46.91
CA GLY A 134 6.71 1.34 -46.81
C GLY A 134 6.38 0.13 -47.66
N THR A 135 7.42 -0.51 -48.16
CA THR A 135 7.34 -1.75 -48.95
C THR A 135 7.95 -2.87 -48.14
N LYS A 136 7.25 -4.01 -48.06
CA LYS A 136 7.77 -5.23 -47.44
C LYS A 136 7.76 -6.34 -48.49
N GLU A 137 8.91 -6.95 -48.70
CA GLU A 137 9.02 -8.15 -49.51
C GLU A 137 8.47 -9.33 -48.71
N LEU A 138 7.38 -9.93 -49.20
CA LEU A 138 6.83 -11.16 -48.63
C LEU A 138 7.64 -12.31 -49.22
N LEU A 139 8.55 -12.88 -48.41
CA LEU A 139 9.13 -14.17 -48.75
C LEU A 139 7.98 -15.19 -48.76
N ALA A 140 7.65 -15.69 -49.94
CA ALA A 140 6.76 -16.83 -50.09
C ALA A 140 7.39 -18.00 -49.35
N VAL A 141 6.74 -18.45 -48.27
CA VAL A 141 7.04 -19.73 -47.65
C VAL A 141 6.53 -20.79 -48.62
N GLU A 142 7.41 -21.35 -49.44
CA GLU A 142 7.14 -22.63 -50.10
C GLU A 142 7.15 -23.69 -49.00
N ASP A 143 5.95 -24.06 -48.53
CA ASP A 143 5.72 -25.24 -47.70
C ASP A 143 6.09 -26.49 -48.52
N GLY A 144 7.16 -27.19 -48.08
CA GLY A 144 7.58 -28.49 -48.57
C GLY A 144 7.08 -29.64 -47.70
#